data_AF-A0A833WMK6-F1
#
_entry.id   AF-A0A833WMK6-F1
#
_cell.length_a   1.000
_cell.length_b   1.000
_cell.length_c   1.000
_cell.angle_alpha   90.00
_cell.angle_beta   90.00
_cell.angle_gamma   90.00
#
_symmetry.space_group_name_H-M   'P 1'
#
loop_
_entity.id
_entity.type
_entity.pdbx_description
1 polymer ?
#
loop_
_entity_poly.entity_id
_entity_poly.type
_entity_poly.pdbx_seq_one_letter_code
_entity_poly.pdbx_strand_id
1 'polypeptide(L)'
;DESFFPKRFTIAHSDAKMSSFLQTFLDPKKNWFAAQHMKTLSKRLRIYGLRYDDLYDPYYDLDVKEALNRLPREIVDARNQRLKRAMDLSMKHEFLQENLQTMQTPFRSYLQEMLALVKREKAEREALGALPLYQRTIP
;
A
#
# COMPACT_ATOMS: atom_id res chain seq x y z
N ASP A 1 22.67 -0.95 40.12
CA ASP A 1 21.72 -1.57 39.16
C ASP A 1 20.93 -0.52 38.42
N GLU A 2 20.33 -0.91 37.29
CA GLU A 2 19.38 -0.19 36.43
C GLU A 2 19.49 1.35 36.28
N SER A 3 20.26 1.79 35.27
CA SER A 3 20.16 3.14 34.71
C SER A 3 20.22 3.17 33.18
N PHE A 4 19.55 2.22 32.51
CA PHE A 4 19.53 2.11 31.05
C PHE A 4 18.13 1.90 30.45
N PHE A 5 17.28 2.92 30.53
CA PHE A 5 16.10 3.03 29.66
C PHE A 5 16.48 3.85 28.41
N PRO A 6 16.61 3.23 27.22
CA PRO A 6 16.81 3.99 25.98
C PRO A 6 15.59 4.88 25.70
N LYS A 7 15.86 6.14 25.33
CA LYS A 7 14.82 7.16 25.10
C LYS A 7 13.88 6.71 23.97
N ARG A 8 12.58 7.03 24.12
CA ARG A 8 11.52 6.75 23.13
C ARG A 8 12.00 7.02 21.70
N PHE A 9 11.94 6.00 20.83
CA PHE A 9 12.15 6.16 19.40
C PHE A 9 11.16 7.18 18.83
N THR A 10 11.63 8.39 18.56
CA THR A 10 10.86 9.42 17.86
C THR A 10 10.79 9.03 16.39
N ILE A 11 9.64 8.50 15.95
CA ILE A 11 9.44 8.09 14.55
C ILE A 11 9.47 9.34 13.67
N ALA A 12 10.63 9.59 13.05
CA ALA A 12 10.84 10.67 12.11
C ALA A 12 9.97 10.45 10.85
N HIS A 13 8.79 11.06 10.84
CA HIS A 13 7.95 11.20 9.66
C HIS A 13 8.50 12.35 8.80
N SER A 14 9.71 12.16 8.28
CA SER A 14 10.47 13.15 7.52
C SER A 14 10.52 12.80 6.03
N ASP A 15 9.36 12.63 5.42
CA ASP A 15 9.20 12.52 3.97
C ASP A 15 8.05 13.45 3.51
N ALA A 16 8.36 14.28 2.51
CA ALA A 16 7.43 15.13 1.76
C ALA A 16 6.32 15.86 2.56
N LYS A 17 6.67 16.96 3.25
CA LYS A 17 5.70 18.05 3.49
C LYS A 17 5.34 18.75 2.17
N MET A 18 4.40 18.14 1.43
CA MET A 18 3.64 18.80 0.36
C MET A 18 3.15 20.18 0.84
N SER A 19 3.15 21.19 -0.02
CA SER A 19 2.76 22.55 0.40
C SER A 19 1.32 22.56 0.93
N SER A 20 1.06 23.36 1.97
CA SER A 20 -0.24 23.43 2.65
C SER A 20 -1.41 23.73 1.69
N PHE A 21 -1.12 24.51 0.63
CA PHE A 21 -2.03 24.76 -0.49
C PHE A 21 -2.33 23.48 -1.29
N LEU A 22 -1.31 22.75 -1.77
CA LEU A 22 -1.50 21.50 -2.51
C LEU A 22 -2.19 20.42 -1.67
N GLN A 23 -1.86 20.29 -0.38
CA GLN A 23 -2.59 19.42 0.55
C GLN A 23 -4.07 19.79 0.59
N THR A 24 -4.38 21.09 0.69
CA THR A 24 -5.77 21.58 0.71
C THR A 24 -6.54 21.32 -0.59
N PHE A 25 -5.87 21.30 -1.74
CA PHE A 25 -6.47 20.89 -3.01
C PHE A 25 -6.62 19.37 -3.18
N LEU A 26 -5.83 18.55 -2.50
CA LEU A 26 -5.85 17.08 -2.63
C LEU A 26 -6.65 16.38 -1.52
N ASP A 27 -6.88 17.04 -0.38
CA ASP A 27 -7.67 16.54 0.74
C ASP A 27 -9.12 16.23 0.33
N PRO A 28 -9.60 14.97 0.38
CA PRO A 28 -10.99 14.62 0.06
C PRO A 28 -12.00 15.12 1.10
N LYS A 29 -11.53 15.75 2.18
CA LYS A 29 -12.36 16.49 3.16
C LYS A 29 -12.57 17.96 2.81
N LYS A 30 -11.73 18.54 1.94
CA LYS A 30 -11.75 19.96 1.57
C LYS A 30 -12.09 20.18 0.10
N ASN A 31 -11.64 19.30 -0.79
CA ASN A 31 -11.95 19.35 -2.23
C ASN A 31 -13.01 18.31 -2.61
N TRP A 32 -14.13 18.78 -3.17
CA TRP A 32 -15.20 17.96 -3.73
C TRP A 32 -14.73 17.00 -4.83
N PHE A 33 -13.81 17.42 -5.71
CA PHE A 33 -13.30 16.57 -6.79
C PHE A 33 -12.52 15.37 -6.23
N ALA A 34 -11.68 15.59 -5.21
CA ALA A 34 -10.97 14.52 -4.50
C ALA A 34 -11.95 13.57 -3.78
N ALA A 35 -13.03 14.10 -3.21
CA ALA A 35 -14.10 13.29 -2.61
C ALA A 35 -14.82 12.39 -3.63
N GLN A 36 -15.18 12.91 -4.81
CA GLN A 36 -15.81 12.09 -5.87
C GLN A 36 -14.84 11.04 -6.44
N HIS A 37 -13.55 11.38 -6.59
CA HIS A 37 -12.53 10.43 -7.00
C HIS A 37 -12.39 9.28 -6.00
N MET A 38 -12.24 9.58 -4.70
CA MET A 38 -12.18 8.58 -3.64
C MET A 38 -13.46 7.71 -3.58
N LYS A 39 -14.64 8.31 -3.73
CA LYS A 39 -15.93 7.59 -3.81
C LYS A 39 -15.98 6.64 -4.99
N THR A 40 -15.48 7.06 -6.16
CA THR A 40 -15.44 6.26 -7.39
C THR A 40 -14.47 5.09 -7.27
N LEU A 41 -13.26 5.31 -6.74
CA LEU A 41 -12.30 4.25 -6.44
C LEU A 41 -12.87 3.24 -5.43
N SER A 42 -13.49 3.73 -4.34
CA SER A 42 -14.12 2.90 -3.33
C SER A 42 -15.20 2.00 -3.94
N LYS A 43 -16.11 2.54 -4.77
CA LYS A 43 -17.14 1.75 -5.47
C LYS A 43 -16.51 0.66 -6.34
N ARG A 44 -15.52 1.00 -7.17
CA ARG A 44 -14.83 0.04 -8.07
C ARG A 44 -14.13 -1.08 -7.30
N LEU A 45 -13.40 -0.75 -6.23
CA LEU A 45 -12.69 -1.74 -5.39
C LEU A 45 -13.64 -2.68 -4.66
N ARG A 46 -14.76 -2.17 -4.10
CA ARG A 46 -15.76 -3.00 -3.41
C ARG A 46 -16.44 -4.00 -4.35
N ILE A 47 -16.75 -3.59 -5.57
CA ILE A 47 -17.41 -4.41 -6.60
C ILE A 47 -16.61 -5.68 -6.94
N TYR A 48 -15.28 -5.59 -7.00
CA TYR A 48 -14.39 -6.76 -7.22
C TYR A 48 -13.88 -7.41 -5.93
N GLY A 49 -14.18 -6.84 -4.76
CA GLY A 49 -13.69 -7.35 -3.48
C GLY A 49 -12.18 -7.18 -3.26
N LEU A 50 -11.61 -6.08 -3.76
CA LEU A 50 -10.18 -5.74 -3.65
C LEU A 50 -9.94 -4.62 -2.63
N ARG A 51 -8.70 -4.56 -2.14
CA ARG A 51 -8.11 -3.40 -1.45
C ARG A 51 -7.18 -2.64 -2.38
N TYR A 52 -6.93 -1.37 -2.07
CA TYR A 52 -6.02 -0.53 -2.84
C TYR A 52 -4.59 -1.09 -2.86
N ASP A 53 -4.10 -1.60 -1.72
CA ASP A 53 -2.80 -2.26 -1.60
C ASP A 53 -2.68 -3.57 -2.42
N ASP A 54 -3.79 -4.18 -2.85
CA ASP A 54 -3.76 -5.38 -3.70
C ASP A 54 -3.31 -5.06 -5.14
N LEU A 55 -3.43 -3.79 -5.56
CA LEU A 55 -3.11 -3.32 -6.92
C LEU A 55 -1.61 -3.12 -7.18
N TYR A 56 -0.78 -3.13 -6.13
CA TYR A 56 0.67 -2.93 -6.26
C TYR A 56 1.33 -4.22 -6.77
N ASP A 57 1.78 -4.22 -8.02
CA ASP A 57 2.40 -5.38 -8.67
C ASP A 57 3.88 -5.58 -8.26
N PRO A 58 4.27 -6.76 -7.70
CA PRO A 58 5.65 -7.09 -7.37
C PRO A 58 6.58 -7.31 -8.59
N TYR A 59 6.06 -7.43 -9.81
CA TYR A 59 6.91 -7.43 -11.01
C TYR A 59 7.22 -6.00 -11.47
N TYR A 60 6.24 -5.09 -11.39
CA TYR A 60 6.44 -3.67 -11.66
C TYR A 60 7.41 -3.03 -10.66
N ASP A 61 7.16 -3.12 -9.35
CA ASP A 61 8.03 -2.55 -8.31
C ASP A 61 8.69 -3.65 -7.45
N LEU A 62 10.03 -3.74 -7.48
CA LEU A 62 10.77 -4.71 -6.68
C LEU A 62 10.71 -4.37 -5.18
N ASP A 63 10.46 -3.12 -4.83
CA ASP A 63 10.35 -2.65 -3.44
C ASP A 63 8.97 -3.03 -2.86
N VAL A 64 7.97 -3.30 -3.73
CA VAL A 64 6.72 -4.02 -3.38
C VAL A 64 6.99 -5.52 -3.18
N LYS A 65 7.78 -6.15 -4.06
CA LYS A 65 8.14 -7.57 -3.95
C LYS A 65 8.86 -7.88 -2.64
N GLU A 66 9.83 -7.06 -2.26
CA GLU A 66 10.52 -7.19 -0.97
C GLU A 66 9.56 -6.98 0.21
N ALA A 67 8.75 -5.91 0.19
CA ALA A 67 7.80 -5.65 1.26
C ALA A 67 6.79 -6.81 1.45
N LEU A 68 6.37 -7.49 0.37
CA LEU A 68 5.53 -8.69 0.45
C LEU A 68 6.29 -9.91 1.02
N ASN A 69 7.57 -10.09 0.68
CA ASN A 69 8.40 -11.17 1.24
C ASN A 69 8.66 -10.99 2.76
N ARG A 70 8.63 -9.75 3.26
CA ARG A 70 8.78 -9.41 4.68
C ARG A 70 7.47 -9.49 5.49
N LEU A 71 6.30 -9.58 4.83
CA LEU A 71 4.99 -9.65 5.49
C LEU A 71 4.64 -11.08 5.95
N PRO A 72 3.83 -11.24 7.02
CA PRO A 72 3.39 -12.55 7.48
C PRO A 72 2.47 -13.23 6.44
N ARG A 73 2.59 -14.56 6.33
CA ARG A 73 2.02 -15.35 5.23
C ARG A 73 0.51 -15.22 5.13
N GLU A 74 -0.18 -15.11 6.26
CA GLU A 74 -1.63 -14.99 6.36
C GLU A 74 -2.15 -13.74 5.63
N ILE A 75 -1.39 -12.64 5.65
CA ILE A 75 -1.73 -11.39 4.93
C ILE A 75 -1.52 -11.58 3.42
N VAL A 76 -0.43 -12.25 3.03
CA VAL A 76 -0.09 -12.54 1.63
C VAL A 76 -1.08 -13.53 1.02
N ASP A 77 -1.48 -14.58 1.73
CA ASP A 77 -2.48 -15.54 1.28
C ASP A 77 -3.88 -14.91 1.20
N ALA A 78 -4.25 -14.07 2.18
CA ALA A 78 -5.48 -13.29 2.08
C ALA A 78 -5.48 -12.30 0.89
N ARG A 79 -4.32 -11.72 0.52
CA ARG A 79 -4.16 -10.94 -0.73
C ARG A 79 -4.35 -11.83 -1.95
N ASN A 80 -3.69 -12.98 -1.99
CA ASN A 80 -3.76 -13.92 -3.11
C ASN A 80 -5.19 -14.45 -3.33
N GLN A 81 -5.95 -14.69 -2.26
CA GLN A 81 -7.37 -15.05 -2.33
C GLN A 81 -8.23 -13.91 -2.92
N ARG A 82 -8.02 -12.65 -2.49
CA ARG A 82 -8.73 -11.48 -3.04
C ARG A 82 -8.45 -11.31 -4.54
N LEU A 83 -7.19 -11.41 -4.96
CA LEU A 83 -6.78 -11.31 -6.37
C LEU A 83 -7.38 -12.44 -7.21
N LYS A 84 -7.32 -13.69 -6.76
CA LYS A 84 -7.94 -14.84 -7.45
C LYS A 84 -9.45 -14.64 -7.64
N ARG A 85 -10.16 -14.20 -6.59
CA ARG A 85 -11.60 -13.88 -6.65
C ARG A 85 -11.90 -12.74 -7.63
N ALA A 86 -11.10 -11.68 -7.63
CA ALA A 86 -11.31 -10.55 -8.52
C ALA A 86 -11.08 -10.92 -10.00
N MET A 87 -10.09 -11.78 -10.28
CA MET A 87 -9.87 -12.34 -11.62
C MET A 87 -11.03 -13.23 -12.07
N ASP A 88 -11.52 -14.14 -11.21
CA ASP A 88 -12.68 -14.99 -11.49
C ASP A 88 -13.95 -14.18 -11.81
N LEU A 89 -14.27 -13.18 -10.99
CA LEU A 89 -15.38 -12.24 -11.24
C LEU A 89 -15.18 -11.48 -12.57
N SER A 90 -13.96 -10.99 -12.84
CA SER A 90 -13.66 -10.27 -14.07
C SER A 90 -13.72 -11.14 -15.32
N MET A 91 -13.41 -12.43 -15.22
CA MET A 91 -13.52 -13.40 -16.33
C MET A 91 -14.98 -13.78 -16.62
N LYS A 92 -15.84 -13.80 -15.59
CA LYS A 92 -17.28 -14.03 -15.73
C LYS A 92 -18.07 -12.78 -16.17
N HIS A 93 -17.43 -11.61 -16.15
CA HIS A 93 -18.07 -10.29 -16.22
C HIS A 93 -19.14 -10.08 -15.12
N GLU A 94 -18.95 -10.73 -13.97
CA GLU A 94 -19.84 -10.67 -12.80
C GLU A 94 -19.25 -9.76 -11.70
N PHE A 95 -20.09 -9.41 -10.73
CA PHE A 95 -19.73 -8.57 -9.60
C PHE A 95 -20.02 -9.27 -8.27
N LEU A 96 -19.26 -8.91 -7.23
CA LEU A 96 -19.47 -9.44 -5.88
C LEU A 96 -20.88 -9.08 -5.37
N GLN A 97 -21.56 -10.00 -4.69
CA GLN A 97 -22.90 -9.76 -4.12
C GLN A 97 -22.91 -8.55 -3.17
N GLU A 98 -23.99 -7.77 -3.16
CA GLU A 98 -24.07 -6.50 -2.42
C GLU A 98 -23.81 -6.66 -0.90
N ASN A 99 -24.35 -7.71 -0.29
CA ASN A 99 -24.09 -8.08 1.12
C ASN A 99 -22.59 -8.29 1.43
N LEU A 100 -21.80 -8.72 0.43
CA LEU A 100 -20.36 -8.88 0.56
C LEU A 100 -19.61 -7.60 0.17
N GLN A 101 -20.14 -6.77 -0.74
CA GLN A 101 -19.57 -5.45 -1.08
C GLN A 101 -19.56 -4.48 0.10
N THR A 102 -20.64 -4.44 0.89
CA THR A 102 -20.75 -3.58 2.08
C THR A 102 -19.70 -3.91 3.14
N MET A 103 -19.36 -5.19 3.30
CA MET A 103 -18.31 -5.68 4.20
C MET A 103 -16.88 -5.36 3.73
N GLN A 104 -16.68 -4.92 2.47
CA GLN A 104 -15.33 -4.67 1.95
C GLN A 104 -14.73 -3.36 2.48
N THR A 105 -13.45 -3.45 2.89
CA THR A 105 -12.63 -2.39 3.48
C THR A 105 -11.52 -1.96 2.51
N PRO A 106 -11.84 -1.27 1.39
CA PRO A 106 -10.91 -1.08 0.28
C PRO A 106 -9.65 -0.27 0.63
N PHE A 107 -9.75 0.66 1.59
CA PHE A 107 -8.64 1.51 2.05
C PHE A 107 -7.97 1.01 3.34
N ARG A 108 -8.21 -0.24 3.78
CA ARG A 108 -7.49 -0.83 4.91
C ARG A 108 -6.13 -1.36 4.43
N SER A 109 -5.12 -0.48 4.48
CA SER A 109 -3.73 -0.81 4.14
C SER A 109 -3.18 -1.98 4.97
N TYR A 110 -2.16 -2.61 4.40
CA TYR A 110 -1.32 -3.64 5.03
C TYR A 110 0.12 -3.64 4.48
N LEU A 111 0.36 -2.98 3.33
CA LEU A 111 1.64 -2.95 2.63
C LEU A 111 2.43 -1.65 2.89
N GLN A 112 1.72 -0.52 3.04
CA GLN A 112 2.30 0.82 3.03
C GLN A 112 3.41 1.03 4.09
N GLU A 113 3.23 0.51 5.31
CA GLU A 113 4.22 0.63 6.40
C GLU A 113 5.52 -0.12 6.08
N MET A 114 5.41 -1.36 5.60
CA MET A 114 6.56 -2.19 5.21
C MET A 114 7.26 -1.64 3.97
N LEU A 115 6.51 -1.09 3.02
CA LEU A 115 7.03 -0.46 1.81
C LEU A 115 7.77 0.85 2.10
N ALA A 116 7.28 1.66 3.05
CA ALA A 116 7.99 2.85 3.53
C ALA A 116 9.30 2.49 4.25
N LEU A 117 9.30 1.42 5.05
CA LEU A 117 10.49 0.89 5.70
C LEU A 117 11.53 0.40 4.69
N VAL A 118 11.13 -0.40 3.70
CA VAL A 118 12.01 -0.87 2.60
C VAL A 118 12.63 0.32 1.84
N LYS A 119 11.83 1.32 1.48
CA LYS A 119 12.34 2.48 0.72
C LYS A 119 13.26 3.37 1.54
N ARG A 120 13.09 3.43 2.86
CA ARG A 120 14.04 4.09 3.77
C ARG A 120 15.37 3.34 3.84
N GLU A 121 15.36 2.04 4.12
CA GLU A 121 16.60 1.22 4.17
C GLU A 121 17.39 1.31 2.86
N LYS A 122 16.69 1.30 1.73
CA LYS A 122 17.27 1.48 0.39
C LYS A 122 17.91 2.87 0.23
N ALA A 123 17.22 3.95 0.61
CA ALA A 123 17.73 5.32 0.51
C ALA A 123 18.92 5.56 1.45
N GLU A 124 18.90 5.03 2.67
CA GLU A 124 20.03 5.06 3.61
C GLU A 124 21.24 4.31 3.03
N ARG A 125 21.01 3.14 2.42
CA ARG A 125 22.07 2.34 1.76
C ARG A 125 22.66 3.02 0.53
N GLU A 126 21.83 3.69 -0.27
CA GLU A 126 22.25 4.48 -1.45
C GLU A 126 23.05 5.72 -1.03
N ALA A 127 22.63 6.42 0.03
CA ALA A 127 23.38 7.54 0.61
C ALA A 127 24.74 7.12 1.20
N LEU A 128 24.88 5.87 1.65
CA LEU A 128 26.14 5.25 2.07
C LEU A 128 26.99 4.72 0.89
N GLY A 129 26.54 4.90 -0.36
CA GLY A 129 27.27 4.50 -1.57
C GLY A 129 27.35 2.97 -1.80
N ALA A 130 26.52 2.18 -1.12
CA ALA A 130 26.58 0.72 -1.21
C ALA A 130 25.71 0.16 -2.35
N LEU A 131 26.14 -0.97 -2.92
CA LEU A 131 25.44 -1.63 -4.04
C LEU A 131 23.99 -2.02 -3.70
N PRO A 132 23.05 -1.92 -4.67
CA PRO A 132 21.63 -2.23 -4.46
C PRO A 132 21.43 -3.71 -4.10
N LEU A 133 20.44 -3.99 -3.25
CA LEU A 133 20.12 -5.35 -2.79
C LEU A 133 19.48 -6.24 -3.87
N TYR A 134 18.83 -5.60 -4.85
CA TYR A 134 18.20 -6.23 -6.00
C TYR A 134 18.14 -5.23 -7.16
N GLN A 135 18.13 -5.77 -8.38
CA GLN A 135 18.05 -4.99 -9.61
C GLN A 135 17.04 -5.66 -10.54
N ARG A 136 16.33 -4.89 -11.37
CA ARG A 136 15.50 -5.47 -12.43
C ARG A 136 16.44 -6.12 -13.45
N THR A 137 16.11 -7.33 -13.89
CA THR A 137 16.75 -7.95 -15.06
C THR A 137 16.48 -7.07 -16.29
N ILE A 138 17.49 -6.87 -17.12
CA ILE A 138 17.31 -6.27 -18.45
C ILE A 138 16.53 -7.29 -19.31
N PRO A 139 15.45 -6.90 -19.99
CA PRO A 139 14.67 -7.78 -20.87
C PRO A 139 15.38 -8.06 -22.21
#